data_AF-A0A9C9DBX3-F1
#
_entry.id   AF-A0A9C9DBX3-F1
#
_cell.length_a   1.000
_cell.length_b   1.000
_cell.length_c   1.000
_cell.angle_alpha   90.00
_cell.angle_beta   90.00
_cell.angle_gamma   90.00
#
_symmetry.space_group_name_H-M   'P 1'
#
loop_
_entity.id
_entity.type
_entity.pdbx_description
1 polymer ?
#
loop_
_entity_poly.entity_id
_entity_poly.type
_entity_poly.pdbx_seq_one_letter_code
_entity_poly.pdbx_strand_id
1 'polypeptide(L)'
;MDEGIQVGEDIITNPDIQQRAQFVAANLANAILSDNEAMCAALTAYLANRLTDLRQVKINNTDGEISIELVFDEDYQKQVPVQFIH
;
A
#
# COMPACT_ATOMS: atom_id res chain seq x y z
N MET A 1 -11.63 -12.60 0.39
CA MET A 1 -10.25 -13.07 0.09
C MET A 1 -10.14 -14.55 0.45
N ASP A 2 -11.20 -15.32 0.18
CA ASP A 2 -11.31 -16.69 0.68
C ASP A 2 -10.68 -17.69 -0.30
N GLU A 3 -10.33 -17.23 -1.50
CA GLU A 3 -9.58 -17.98 -2.52
C GLU A 3 -8.06 -17.72 -2.46
N GLY A 4 -7.59 -16.99 -1.45
CA GLY A 4 -6.20 -16.55 -1.34
C GLY A 4 -5.89 -15.25 -2.09
N ILE A 5 -4.61 -14.91 -2.15
CA ILE A 5 -4.09 -13.73 -2.87
C ILE A 5 -2.87 -14.13 -3.70
N GLN A 6 -2.69 -13.46 -4.85
CA GLN A 6 -1.47 -13.57 -5.63
C GLN A 6 -0.48 -12.49 -5.21
N VAL A 7 0.75 -12.89 -4.87
CA VAL A 7 1.85 -11.98 -4.54
C VAL A 7 3.05 -12.39 -5.40
N GLY A 8 3.35 -11.58 -6.42
CA GLY A 8 4.33 -11.96 -7.43
C GLY A 8 3.88 -13.22 -8.19
N GLU A 9 4.70 -14.27 -8.13
CA GLU A 9 4.42 -15.58 -8.75
C GLU A 9 3.70 -16.55 -7.80
N ASP A 10 3.62 -16.23 -6.51
CA ASP A 10 3.06 -17.13 -5.50
C ASP A 10 1.57 -16.88 -5.24
N ILE A 11 0.83 -17.96 -4.98
CA ILE A 11 -0.55 -17.92 -4.50
C ILE A 11 -0.55 -18.30 -3.02
N ILE A 12 -0.93 -17.34 -2.17
CA ILE A 12 -1.07 -17.54 -0.75
C ILE A 12 -2.53 -17.84 -0.46
N THR A 13 -2.85 -19.10 -0.16
CA THR A 13 -4.23 -19.59 0.00
C THR A 13 -4.89 -19.15 1.30
N ASN A 14 -4.12 -18.96 2.38
CA ASN A 14 -4.61 -18.43 3.64
C ASN A 14 -3.71 -17.29 4.13
N PRO A 15 -3.82 -16.09 3.54
CA PRO A 15 -2.92 -15.01 3.84
C PRO A 15 -3.20 -14.44 5.23
N ASP A 16 -2.13 -14.17 5.96
CA ASP A 16 -2.20 -13.44 7.22
C ASP A 16 -2.55 -11.97 7.00
N ILE A 17 -2.70 -11.21 8.10
CA ILE A 17 -3.13 -9.82 8.00
C ILE A 17 -2.11 -8.92 7.31
N GLN A 18 -0.81 -9.19 7.44
CA GLN A 18 0.23 -8.40 6.78
C GLN A 18 0.24 -8.68 5.28
N GLN A 19 0.14 -9.95 4.88
CA GLN A 19 0.08 -10.35 3.48
C GLN A 19 -1.16 -9.77 2.78
N ARG A 20 -2.32 -9.78 3.46
CA ARG A 20 -3.54 -9.10 2.97
C ARG A 20 -3.34 -7.58 2.86
N ALA A 21 -2.69 -6.96 3.85
CA ALA A 21 -2.41 -5.53 3.84
C ALA A 21 -1.55 -5.13 2.64
N GLN A 22 -0.47 -5.88 2.39
CA GLN A 22 0.41 -5.65 1.26
C GLN A 22 -0.32 -5.79 -0.08
N PHE A 23 -1.13 -6.83 -0.23
CA PHE A 23 -1.95 -7.01 -1.43
C PHE A 23 -2.94 -5.86 -1.64
N VAL A 24 -3.62 -5.41 -0.59
CA VAL A 24 -4.56 -4.29 -0.66
C VAL A 24 -3.83 -2.99 -1.00
N ALA A 25 -2.66 -2.75 -0.41
CA ALA A 25 -1.84 -1.59 -0.72
C ALA A 25 -1.31 -1.60 -2.17
N ALA A 26 -0.98 -2.77 -2.73
CA ALA A 26 -0.63 -2.92 -4.13
C ALA A 26 -1.81 -2.61 -5.06
N ASN A 27 -2.99 -3.11 -4.73
CA ASN A 27 -4.20 -2.75 -5.46
C ASN A 27 -4.56 -1.26 -5.32
N LEU A 28 -4.23 -0.64 -4.17
CA LEU A 28 -4.43 0.79 -3.95
C LEU A 28 -3.50 1.61 -4.86
N ALA A 29 -2.23 1.22 -4.99
CA ALA A 29 -1.31 1.85 -5.94
C ALA A 29 -1.85 1.79 -7.38
N ASN A 30 -2.34 0.62 -7.81
CA ASN A 30 -2.95 0.46 -9.13
C ASN A 30 -4.23 1.30 -9.29
N ALA A 31 -5.07 1.37 -8.26
CA ALA A 31 -6.28 2.20 -8.27
C ALA A 31 -5.96 3.69 -8.41
N ILE A 32 -4.92 4.17 -7.73
CA ILE A 32 -4.43 5.56 -7.85
C ILE A 32 -3.92 5.82 -9.28
N LEU A 33 -3.09 4.92 -9.82
CA LEU A 33 -2.54 5.07 -11.17
C LEU A 33 -3.60 4.99 -12.28
N SER A 34 -4.74 4.34 -12.01
CA SER A 34 -5.88 4.23 -12.93
C SER A 34 -6.99 5.24 -12.66
N ASP A 35 -6.78 6.20 -11.76
CA ASP A 35 -7.74 7.24 -11.36
C ASP A 35 -9.10 6.68 -10.90
N ASN A 36 -9.08 5.50 -10.27
CA ASN A 36 -10.27 4.82 -9.76
C ASN A 36 -10.51 5.22 -8.30
N GLU A 37 -11.11 6.40 -8.10
CA GLU A 37 -11.36 6.98 -6.77
C GLU A 37 -12.19 6.07 -5.86
N ALA A 38 -13.21 5.40 -6.42
CA ALA A 38 -14.08 4.51 -5.65
C ALA A 38 -13.30 3.32 -5.07
N MET A 39 -12.41 2.73 -5.89
CA MET A 39 -11.53 1.66 -5.43
C MET A 39 -10.50 2.17 -4.43
N CYS A 40 -9.94 3.36 -4.64
CA CYS A 40 -9.04 3.99 -3.66
C CYS A 40 -9.71 4.11 -2.29
N ALA A 41 -10.91 4.69 -2.24
CA ALA A 41 -11.66 4.86 -0.99
C ALA A 41 -11.95 3.53 -0.29
N ALA A 42 -12.37 2.50 -1.05
CA ALA A 42 -12.66 1.18 -0.50
C ALA A 42 -11.42 0.50 0.09
N LEU A 43 -10.29 0.55 -0.63
CA LEU A 43 -9.03 -0.08 -0.18
C LEU A 43 -8.40 0.66 0.99
N THR A 44 -8.43 2.01 0.99
CA THR A 44 -8.00 2.81 2.15
C THR A 44 -8.87 2.51 3.37
N ALA A 45 -10.19 2.41 3.21
CA ALA A 45 -11.08 2.05 4.31
C ALA A 45 -10.80 0.64 4.85
N TYR A 46 -10.49 -0.33 3.98
CA TYR A 46 -10.07 -1.66 4.42
C TYR A 46 -8.82 -1.61 5.29
N LEU A 47 -7.78 -0.90 4.83
CA LEU A 47 -6.51 -0.78 5.55
C LEU A 47 -6.70 -0.11 6.91
N ALA A 48 -7.43 1.00 6.97
CA ALA A 48 -7.71 1.73 8.21
C ALA A 48 -8.49 0.89 9.23
N ASN A 49 -9.44 0.06 8.78
CA ASN A 49 -10.26 -0.76 9.67
C ASN A 49 -9.55 -2.04 10.16
N ARG A 50 -8.63 -2.59 9.36
CA ARG A 50 -7.97 -3.87 9.66
C ARG A 50 -6.59 -3.69 10.31
N LEU A 51 -5.90 -2.61 9.96
CA LEU A 51 -4.64 -2.23 10.58
C LEU A 51 -4.84 -0.86 11.23
N THR A 52 -5.46 -0.88 12.41
CA THR A 52 -5.79 0.35 13.15
C THR A 52 -4.56 1.15 13.58
N ASP A 53 -3.41 0.48 13.70
CA ASP A 53 -2.14 1.12 14.02
C ASP A 53 -1.41 1.64 12.77
N LEU A 54 -1.91 1.34 11.56
CA LEU A 54 -1.32 1.84 10.32
C LEU A 54 -1.51 3.35 10.23
N ARG A 55 -0.40 4.07 10.13
CA ARG A 55 -0.36 5.53 10.06
C ARG A 55 -0.26 6.03 8.63
N GLN A 56 0.50 5.34 7.80
CA GLN A 56 0.74 5.76 6.42
C GLN A 56 1.00 4.56 5.51
N VAL A 57 0.57 4.70 4.26
CA VAL A 57 1.01 3.87 3.13
C VAL A 57 1.88 4.74 2.22
N LYS A 58 3.14 4.37 2.04
CA LYS A 58 4.04 5.02 1.08
C LYS A 58 4.10 4.17 -0.18
N ILE A 59 3.87 4.81 -1.32
CA ILE A 59 3.96 4.20 -2.64
C ILE A 59 5.02 5.00 -3.39
N ASN A 60 6.15 4.37 -3.70
CA ASN A 60 7.16 4.98 -4.56
C ASN A 60 7.10 4.28 -5.92
N ASN A 61 7.13 5.08 -6.98
CA ASN A 61 7.22 4.60 -8.35
C ASN A 61 8.49 5.18 -8.97
N THR A 62 9.53 4.35 -9.05
CA THR A 62 10.83 4.73 -9.64
C THR A 62 11.07 3.85 -10.85
N ASP A 63 11.23 4.45 -12.02
CA ASP A 63 11.52 3.74 -13.27
C ASP A 63 10.54 2.58 -13.60
N GLY A 64 9.29 2.69 -13.16
CA GLY A 64 8.24 1.68 -13.37
C GLY A 64 8.21 0.57 -12.31
N GLU A 65 9.14 0.58 -11.37
CA GLU A 65 9.12 -0.30 -10.20
C GLU A 65 8.31 0.36 -9.07
N ILE A 66 7.22 -0.31 -8.67
CA ILE A 66 6.37 0.13 -7.57
C ILE A 66 6.86 -0.55 -6.29
N SER A 67 7.29 0.26 -5.32
CA SER A 67 7.57 -0.21 -3.96
C SER A 67 6.55 0.35 -2.97
N ILE A 68 6.19 -0.49 -2.00
CA ILE A 68 5.13 -0.21 -1.03
C ILE A 68 5.66 -0.42 0.36
N GLU A 69 5.47 0.58 1.21
CA GLU A 69 5.87 0.55 2.62
C GLU A 69 4.66 0.90 3.48
N LEU A 70 4.39 0.04 4.47
CA LEU A 70 3.36 0.23 5.49
C LEU A 70 4.04 0.79 6.75
N VAL A 71 3.66 1.99 7.15
CA VAL A 71 4.26 2.72 8.27
C VAL A 71 3.30 2.71 9.44
N PHE A 72 3.75 2.19 10.59
CA PHE A 72 2.95 2.07 11.82
C PHE A 72 3.39 3.04 12.92
N ASP A 73 4.65 3.49 12.89
CA ASP A 73 5.27 4.16 14.03
C ASP A 73 5.36 5.68 13.88
N GLU A 74 5.05 6.21 12.69
CA GLU A 74 5.18 7.64 12.36
C GLU A 74 3.96 8.16 11.60
N ASP A 75 3.46 9.33 12.00
CA ASP A 75 2.40 10.03 11.26
C ASP A 75 2.96 10.62 9.95
N TYR A 76 2.07 10.81 8.95
CA TYR A 76 2.44 11.36 7.65
C TYR A 76 3.22 12.67 7.77
N GLN A 77 4.46 12.68 7.27
CA GLN A 77 5.25 13.89 7.06
C GLN A 77 5.35 14.16 5.56
N LYS A 78 5.05 15.41 5.14
CA LYS A 78 5.18 15.82 3.74
C LYS A 78 6.65 15.74 3.35
N GLN A 79 7.00 14.89 2.38
CA GLN A 79 8.38 14.78 1.90
C GLN A 79 8.82 16.13 1.31
N VAL A 80 9.89 16.71 1.86
CA VAL A 80 10.54 17.92 1.33
C VAL A 80 11.80 17.47 0.61
N PRO A 81 12.00 17.83 -0.68
CA PRO A 81 13.25 17.52 -1.36
C PRO A 81 14.41 18.23 -0.65
N VAL A 82 15.32 17.44 -0.07
CA VAL A 82 16.55 17.97 0.52
C VAL A 82 17.51 18.29 -0.61
N GLN A 83 17.76 19.57 -0.86
CA GLN A 83 18.85 19.98 -1.74
C GLN A 83 20.17 19.83 -0.99
N PHE A 84 20.95 18.80 -1.33
CA PHE A 84 22.33 18.72 -0.88
C PHE A 84 23.14 19.77 -1.67
N ILE A 85 23.57 20.82 -0.97
CA ILE A 85 24.44 21.86 -1.53
C ILE A 85 25.88 21.31 -1.46
N HIS A 86 26.57 21.23 -2.61
CA HIS A 86 28.00 20.91 -2.70
C HIS A 86 28.83 22.19 -2.60
#